data_AF-A0A1B3NCC0-F1
#
_entry.id   AF-A0A1B3NCC0-F1
#
_cell.length_a   1.000
_cell.length_b   1.000
_cell.length_c   1.000
_cell.angle_alpha   90.00
_cell.angle_beta   90.00
_cell.angle_gamma   90.00
#
_symmetry.space_group_name_H-M   'P 1'
#
loop_
_entity.id
_entity.type
_entity.pdbx_description
1 polymer ?
#
loop_
_entity_poly.entity_id
_entity_poly.type
_entity_poly.pdbx_seq_one_letter_code
_entity_poly.pdbx_strand_id
1 'polypeptide(L)'
;MAHWRETSKPARFFKVDARAGIFVIFTLVHFRVWTVAMTLMIMVLFWFLEMRGMSLVAAFRALRAWIIGDHRPALGRFKVRAKIDFQRRPD
;
A
#
# COMPACT_ATOMS: atom_id res chain seq x y z
N MET A 1 -5.23 17.53 -23.34
CA MET A 1 -4.20 16.47 -23.33
C MET A 1 -4.03 15.98 -21.90
N ALA A 2 -4.16 14.68 -21.64
CA ALA A 2 -4.04 14.15 -20.28
C ALA A 2 -2.60 14.32 -19.78
N HIS A 3 -2.42 14.97 -18.63
CA HIS A 3 -1.12 15.14 -17.99
C HIS A 3 -0.71 13.81 -17.32
N TRP A 4 0.52 13.34 -17.53
CA TRP A 4 1.03 12.03 -17.06
C TRP A 4 0.88 11.79 -15.55
N ARG A 5 0.74 12.86 -14.76
CA ARG A 5 0.47 12.82 -13.31
C ARG A 5 -0.94 12.30 -12.98
N GLU A 6 -1.90 12.54 -13.87
CA GLU A 6 -3.32 12.18 -13.71
C GLU A 6 -3.58 10.69 -13.92
N THR A 7 -2.69 9.97 -14.62
CA THR A 7 -2.84 8.54 -14.94
C THR A 7 -2.83 7.63 -13.70
N SER A 8 -2.35 8.14 -12.57
CA SER A 8 -2.25 7.40 -11.30
C SER A 8 -3.52 7.46 -10.44
N LYS A 9 -4.52 8.28 -10.82
CA LYS A 9 -5.75 8.43 -10.04
C LYS A 9 -6.57 7.14 -10.09
N PRO A 10 -6.96 6.56 -8.95
CA PRO A 10 -7.76 5.33 -8.94
C PRO A 10 -9.13 5.60 -9.56
N ALA A 11 -9.67 4.60 -10.28
CA ALA A 11 -11.04 4.64 -10.77
C ALA A 11 -12.01 4.67 -9.58
N ARG A 12 -12.83 5.73 -9.50
CA ARG A 12 -13.81 5.93 -8.42
C ARG A 12 -15.20 5.62 -8.93
N PHE A 13 -15.97 4.90 -8.15
CA PHE A 13 -17.41 4.72 -8.35
C PHE A 13 -18.13 5.57 -7.29
N PHE A 14 -18.69 6.71 -7.71
CA PHE A 14 -19.16 7.77 -6.82
C PHE A 14 -18.06 8.29 -5.89
N LYS A 15 -18.20 8.06 -4.57
CA LYS A 15 -17.22 8.43 -3.55
C LYS A 15 -16.34 7.26 -3.12
N VAL A 16 -16.68 6.03 -3.51
CA VAL A 16 -16.00 4.81 -3.06
C VAL A 16 -15.07 4.31 -4.16
N ASP A 17 -13.97 3.65 -3.80
CA ASP A 17 -13.10 2.98 -4.77
C ASP A 17 -13.90 1.95 -5.58
N ALA A 18 -13.75 1.95 -6.91
CA ALA A 18 -14.49 1.05 -7.79
C ALA A 18 -14.27 -0.44 -7.45
N ARG A 19 -13.12 -0.78 -6.85
CA ARG A 19 -12.78 -2.15 -6.45
C ARG A 19 -13.59 -2.62 -5.24
N ALA A 20 -14.00 -1.72 -4.35
CA ALA A 20 -14.86 -2.08 -3.22
C ALA A 20 -16.27 -2.50 -3.66
N GLY A 21 -16.72 -2.01 -4.83
CA GLY A 21 -18.02 -2.38 -5.41
C GLY A 21 -18.18 -3.87 -5.70
N ILE A 22 -17.09 -4.59 -5.97
CA ILE A 22 -17.10 -6.05 -6.17
C ILE A 22 -17.63 -6.77 -4.91
N PHE A 23 -17.25 -6.31 -3.72
CA PHE A 23 -17.70 -6.93 -2.47
C PHE A 23 -19.18 -6.67 -2.17
N VAL A 24 -19.67 -5.48 -2.56
CA VAL A 24 -21.10 -5.15 -2.47
C VAL A 24 -21.90 -6.08 -3.39
N ILE A 25 -21.47 -6.24 -4.65
CA ILE A 25 -22.11 -7.17 -5.59
C ILE A 25 -22.04 -8.61 -5.07
N PHE A 26 -20.90 -9.04 -4.56
CA PHE A 26 -20.74 -10.38 -3.98
C PHE A 26 -21.70 -10.63 -2.82
N THR A 27 -21.91 -9.64 -1.95
CA THR A 27 -22.86 -9.73 -0.83
C THR A 27 -24.30 -9.80 -1.29
N LEU A 28 -24.66 -9.11 -2.39
CA LEU A 28 -25.99 -9.19 -2.98
C LEU A 28 -26.26 -10.58 -3.58
N VAL A 29 -25.25 -11.24 -4.14
CA VAL A 29 -25.37 -12.61 -4.67
C VAL A 29 -25.41 -13.66 -3.54
N HIS A 30 -24.61 -13.48 -2.48
CA HIS A 30 -24.56 -14.38 -1.34
C HIS A 30 -24.82 -13.61 -0.04
N PHE A 31 -26.10 -13.37 0.25
CA PHE A 31 -26.52 -12.60 1.42
C PHE A 31 -26.46 -13.46 2.70
N ARG A 32 -25.30 -13.45 3.37
CA ARG A 32 -25.12 -14.01 4.72
C ARG A 32 -24.54 -12.95 5.65
N VAL A 33 -24.80 -13.08 6.95
CA VAL A 33 -24.29 -12.13 7.96
C VAL A 33 -22.77 -11.96 7.88
N TRP A 34 -22.04 -13.05 7.62
CA TRP A 34 -20.58 -12.99 7.50
C TRP A 34 -20.11 -12.24 6.24
N THR A 35 -20.81 -12.35 5.10
CA THR A 35 -20.44 -11.60 3.88
C THR A 35 -20.75 -10.11 4.02
N VAL A 36 -21.86 -9.78 4.68
CA VAL A 36 -22.21 -8.41 5.03
C VAL A 36 -21.16 -7.80 5.96
N ALA A 37 -20.75 -8.52 7.01
CA ALA A 37 -19.71 -8.08 7.93
C ALA A 37 -18.36 -7.87 7.22
N MET A 38 -17.98 -8.78 6.32
CA MET A 38 -16.75 -8.67 5.53
C MET A 38 -16.77 -7.45 4.61
N THR A 39 -17.88 -7.21 3.92
CA THR A 39 -18.05 -6.04 3.04
C THR A 39 -18.01 -4.73 3.82
N LEU A 40 -18.66 -4.66 4.98
CA LEU A 40 -18.57 -3.51 5.90
C LEU A 40 -17.12 -3.25 6.34
N MET A 41 -16.40 -4.30 6.75
CA MET A 41 -14.99 -4.18 7.16
C MET A 41 -14.13 -3.61 6.03
N ILE A 42 -14.33 -4.11 4.80
CA ILE A 42 -13.60 -3.63 3.63
C ILE A 42 -13.97 -2.18 3.34
N MET A 43 -15.26 -1.81 3.34
CA MET A 43 -15.68 -0.43 3.15
C MET A 43 -15.07 0.53 4.17
N VAL A 44 -15.02 0.14 5.45
CA VAL A 44 -14.37 0.92 6.51
C VAL A 44 -12.88 1.08 6.26
N LEU A 45 -12.18 0.01 5.83
CA LEU A 45 -10.77 0.08 5.46
C LEU A 45 -10.52 1.08 4.32
N PHE A 46 -11.32 1.01 3.25
CA PHE A 46 -11.22 1.95 2.13
C PHE A 46 -11.51 3.39 2.54
N TRP A 47 -12.50 3.61 3.40
CA TRP A 47 -12.78 4.93 3.96
C TRP A 47 -11.57 5.45 4.75
N PHE A 48 -10.99 4.63 5.62
CA PHE A 48 -9.79 5.02 6.38
C PHE A 48 -8.61 5.39 5.47
N LEU A 49 -8.41 4.65 4.38
CA LEU A 49 -7.37 4.95 3.38
C LEU A 49 -7.67 6.24 2.61
N GLU A 50 -8.95 6.51 2.31
CA GLU A 50 -9.39 7.74 1.66
C GLU A 50 -9.17 8.96 2.54
N MET A 51 -9.41 8.86 3.86
CA MET A 51 -9.07 9.93 4.82
C MET A 51 -7.57 10.27 4.79
N ARG A 52 -6.71 9.29 4.47
CA ARG A 52 -5.26 9.48 4.33
C ARG A 52 -4.83 9.93 2.93
N GLY A 53 -5.75 10.03 1.97
CA GLY A 53 -5.46 10.35 0.58
C GLY A 53 -4.64 9.27 -0.15
N MET A 54 -4.61 8.05 0.38
CA MET A 54 -3.82 6.95 -0.18
C MET A 54 -4.68 6.09 -1.11
N SER A 55 -4.16 5.78 -2.30
CA SER A 55 -4.74 4.73 -3.13
C SER A 55 -4.45 3.35 -2.54
N LEU A 56 -5.24 2.32 -2.85
CA LEU A 56 -4.96 0.94 -2.43
C LEU A 56 -3.52 0.50 -2.72
N VAL A 57 -3.03 0.80 -3.92
CA VAL A 57 -1.68 0.39 -4.34
C VAL A 57 -0.62 1.11 -3.48
N ALA A 58 -0.85 2.38 -3.16
CA ALA A 58 0.01 3.12 -2.25
C ALA A 58 -0.08 2.59 -0.82
N ALA A 59 -1.27 2.23 -0.34
CA ALA A 59 -1.50 1.63 0.96
C ALA A 59 -0.78 0.29 1.10
N PHE A 60 -0.87 -0.59 0.10
CA PHE A 60 -0.12 -1.85 0.07
C PHE A 60 1.40 -1.62 0.04
N ARG A 61 1.87 -0.59 -0.67
CA ARG A 61 3.29 -0.22 -0.67
C ARG A 61 3.74 0.26 0.71
N ALA A 62 2.93 1.09 1.37
CA ALA A 62 3.19 1.56 2.73
C ALA A 62 3.16 0.40 3.74
N LEU A 63 2.17 -0.50 3.64
CA LEU A 63 2.07 -1.70 4.47
C LEU A 63 3.29 -2.60 4.28
N ARG A 64 3.70 -2.84 3.04
CA ARG A 64 4.93 -3.60 2.75
C ARG A 64 6.16 -2.92 3.35
N ALA A 65 6.29 -1.61 3.17
CA ALA A 65 7.40 -0.84 3.72
C ALA A 65 7.42 -0.86 5.26
N TRP A 66 6.25 -0.90 5.89
CA TRP A 66 6.08 -1.04 7.33
C TRP A 66 6.47 -2.44 7.83
N ILE A 67 6.06 -3.52 7.13
CA ILE A 67 6.44 -4.90 7.46
C ILE A 67 7.95 -5.13 7.34
N ILE A 68 8.60 -4.57 6.30
CA ILE A 68 10.06 -4.69 6.11
C ILE A 68 10.83 -3.88 7.15
N GLY A 69 10.25 -2.78 7.63
CA GLY A 69 10.88 -1.87 8.59
C GLY A 69 11.93 -0.94 7.96
N ASP A 70 12.74 -0.36 8.84
CA ASP A 70 13.73 0.66 8.49
C ASP A 70 15.02 0.09 7.89
N HIS A 71 15.27 -1.22 8.04
CA HIS A 71 16.49 -1.82 7.52
C HIS A 71 16.39 -2.10 6.02
N ARG A 72 16.78 -1.10 5.22
CA ARG A 72 16.76 -1.13 3.74
C ARG A 72 18.18 -0.97 3.19
N PRO A 73 19.07 -1.95 3.36
CA PRO A 73 20.43 -1.83 2.87
C PRO A 73 20.44 -1.86 1.34
N ALA A 74 21.13 -0.90 0.72
CA ALA A 74 21.28 -0.84 -0.75
C ALA A 74 22.09 -2.02 -1.30
N LEU A 75 22.92 -2.65 -0.46
CA LEU A 75 23.74 -3.81 -0.77
C LEU A 75 23.28 -4.97 0.11
N GLY A 76 23.10 -6.16 -0.46
CA GLY A 76 22.84 -7.36 0.32
C GLY A 76 23.96 -7.60 1.34
N ARG A 77 23.66 -8.27 2.46
CA ARG A 77 24.57 -8.46 3.60
C ARG A 77 25.98 -8.93 3.20
N PHE A 78 26.09 -9.74 2.15
CA PHE A 78 27.34 -10.29 1.62
C PHE A 78 28.17 -9.32 0.75
N LYS A 79 27.57 -8.21 0.29
CA LYS A 79 28.23 -7.18 -0.52
C LYS A 79 28.62 -5.94 0.28
N VAL A 80 28.25 -5.88 1.57
CA VAL A 80 28.67 -4.80 2.47
C VAL A 80 30.16 -4.98 2.76
N ARG A 81 31.00 -4.10 2.21
CA ARG A 81 32.42 -4.07 2.55
C ARG A 81 32.60 -3.48 3.96
N ALA A 82 33.54 -4.03 4.71
CA ALA A 82 33.94 -3.45 5.99
C ALA A 82 34.40 -2.00 5.78
N LYS A 83 34.06 -1.10 6.70
CA LYS A 83 34.58 0.27 6.66
C LYS A 83 36.08 0.21 6.88
N ILE A 84 36.85 0.60 5.86
CA ILE A 84 38.29 0.77 5.99
C ILE A 84 38.50 2.15 6.59
N ASP A 85 39.12 2.20 7.76
CA ASP A 85 39.54 3.45 8.36
C ASP A 85 40.86 3.89 7.72
N PHE A 86 40.82 4.99 6.95
CA PHE A 86 41.98 5.54 6.26
C PHE A 86 42.81 6.47 7.16
N GLN A 87 42.43 6.67 8.43
CA GLN A 87 43.13 7.60 9.33
C GLN A 87 44.41 7.03 9.98
N ARG A 88 44.71 5.73 9.82
CA ARG A 88 45.97 5.15 10.28
C ARG A 88 47.04 5.27 9.19
N ARG A 89 47.72 6.42 9.14
CA ARG A 89 48.99 6.59 8.43
C ARG A 89 50.11 6.12 9.37
N PRO A 90 50.97 5.16 9.00
CA PRO A 90 52.20 4.91 9.75
C PRO A 90 53.16 6.06 9.44
N ASP A 91 53.43 6.85 10.48
CA ASP A 91 54.54 7.79 10.60
C ASP A 91 55.90 7.07 10.60
#